data_AF-A0AA39N9G5-F1
#
_entry.id   AF-A0AA39N9G5-F1
#
_cell.length_a   1.000
_cell.length_b   1.000
_cell.length_c   1.000
_cell.angle_alpha   90.00
_cell.angle_beta   90.00
_cell.angle_gamma   90.00
#
_symmetry.space_group_name_H-M   'P 1'
#
loop_
_entity.id
_entity.type
_entity.pdbx_description
1 polymer ?
#
loop_
_entity_poly.entity_id
_entity_poly.type
_entity_poly.pdbx_seq_one_letter_code
_entity_poly.pdbx_strand_id
1 'polypeptide(L)'
;LFVVINEGNVLVDGREFSFSDAFRDGRPILSELLTIWEHHLQAYDITLIIAGTEIPRKHFNSDQWSNYQWCSDSGDFSIPEIQRQYISKFLPLSMMSTPAGEELQLCLWRWFHGRHRLTASVISQLLSTDFQSPHRLLDF
;
A
#
# COMPACT_ATOMS: atom_id res chain seq x y z
N LEU A 1 21.15 7.74 -3.12
CA LEU A 1 20.93 6.27 -2.94
C LEU A 1 19.62 6.08 -2.18
N PHE A 2 18.81 5.07 -2.51
CA PHE A 2 17.54 4.81 -1.81
C PHE A 2 17.65 3.55 -0.96
N VAL A 3 17.18 3.62 0.29
CA VAL A 3 17.01 2.44 1.15
C VAL A 3 15.55 2.36 1.56
N VAL A 4 14.94 1.20 1.30
CA VAL A 4 13.52 0.97 1.54
C VAL A 4 13.35 -0.07 2.64
N ILE A 5 12.64 0.31 3.70
CA ILE A 5 12.21 -0.60 4.77
C ILE A 5 10.73 -0.88 4.53
N ASN A 6 10.40 -2.10 4.12
CA ASN A 6 9.02 -2.56 3.98
C ASN A 6 8.52 -3.21 5.29
N GLU A 7 7.20 -3.20 5.49
CA GLU A 7 6.53 -3.70 6.71
C GLU A 7 7.05 -3.02 8.00
N GLY A 8 7.33 -1.72 7.94
CA GLY A 8 7.82 -0.93 9.08
C GLY A 8 6.91 -0.99 10.31
N ASN A 9 5.60 -1.24 10.13
CA ASN A 9 4.66 -1.49 11.22
C ASN A 9 5.07 -2.66 12.12
N VAL A 10 5.71 -3.71 11.58
CA VAL A 10 6.22 -4.84 12.37
C VAL A 10 7.31 -4.38 13.35
N LEU A 11 8.17 -3.46 12.93
CA LEU A 11 9.23 -2.88 13.75
C LEU A 11 8.73 -1.87 14.79
N VAL A 12 7.47 -1.43 14.68
CA VAL A 12 6.81 -0.55 15.67
C VAL A 12 5.98 -1.36 16.66
N ASP A 13 5.17 -2.31 16.19
CA ASP A 13 4.23 -3.04 17.02
C ASP A 13 4.87 -4.15 17.87
N GLY A 14 5.98 -4.75 17.43
CA GLY A 14 6.76 -5.71 18.23
C GLY A 14 5.99 -6.95 18.74
N ARG A 15 4.78 -7.24 18.22
CA ARG A 15 3.86 -8.25 18.78
C ARG A 15 4.23 -9.69 18.45
N GLU A 16 4.88 -9.95 17.32
CA GLU A 16 5.34 -11.30 16.94
C GLU A 16 6.80 -11.58 17.32
N PHE A 17 7.59 -10.53 17.52
CA PHE A 17 8.98 -10.62 17.94
C PHE A 17 9.15 -9.75 19.18
N SER A 18 9.19 -10.40 20.34
CA SER A 18 9.40 -9.95 21.73
C SER A 18 10.33 -8.74 21.94
N PHE A 19 9.98 -7.58 21.40
CA PHE A 19 10.83 -6.39 21.45
C PHE A 19 10.07 -5.13 21.87
N SER A 20 8.79 -5.21 22.24
CA SER A 20 8.10 -4.08 22.87
C SER A 20 8.82 -3.59 24.14
N ASP A 21 9.63 -4.47 24.75
CA ASP A 21 10.48 -4.19 25.91
C ASP A 21 11.98 -4.10 25.55
N ALA A 22 12.34 -4.05 24.27
CA ALA A 22 13.75 -3.96 23.84
C ALA A 22 14.44 -2.73 24.42
N PHE A 23 13.67 -1.66 24.64
CA PHE A 23 14.14 -0.45 25.30
C PHE A 23 13.27 -0.16 26.52
N ARG A 24 13.92 0.18 27.64
CA ARG A 24 13.27 0.43 28.94
C ARG A 24 12.31 1.61 28.93
N ASP A 25 12.40 2.48 27.94
CA ASP A 25 11.55 3.66 27.73
C ASP A 25 10.36 3.41 26.80
N GLY A 26 10.21 2.18 26.27
CA GLY A 26 9.08 1.79 25.43
C GLY A 26 9.08 2.39 24.02
N ARG A 27 10.22 2.93 23.56
CA ARG A 27 10.34 3.43 22.18
C ARG A 27 10.38 2.26 21.18
N PRO A 28 9.80 2.40 19.98
CA PRO A 28 9.81 1.33 18.99
C PRO A 28 11.21 1.08 18.43
N ILE A 29 11.50 -0.16 18.00
CA ILE A 29 12.78 -0.47 17.35
C ILE A 29 12.97 0.39 16.10
N LEU A 30 11.90 0.62 15.35
CA LEU A 30 11.97 1.44 14.15
C LEU A 30 12.56 2.83 14.43
N SER A 31 12.20 3.48 15.55
CA SER A 31 12.74 4.81 15.86
C SER A 31 14.22 4.76 16.18
N GLU A 32 14.68 3.73 16.90
CA GLU A 32 16.11 3.59 17.18
C GLU A 32 16.92 3.28 15.93
N LEU A 33 16.42 2.38 15.08
CA LEU A 33 17.06 2.03 13.82
C LEU A 33 17.24 3.28 12.93
N LEU A 34 16.18 4.08 12.77
CA LEU A 34 16.24 5.31 11.99
C LEU A 34 17.22 6.32 12.59
N THR A 35 17.23 6.48 13.92
CA THR A 35 18.16 7.39 14.61
C THR A 35 19.63 7.00 14.36
N ILE A 36 19.95 5.71 14.50
CA ILE A 36 21.29 5.18 14.25
C ILE A 36 21.68 5.37 12.78
N TRP A 37 20.76 5.07 11.87
CA TRP A 37 21.02 5.15 10.44
C TRP A 37 21.24 6.58 9.99
N GLU A 38 20.40 7.52 10.40
CA GLU A 38 20.61 8.94 10.11
C GLU A 38 21.98 9.42 10.60
N HIS A 39 22.37 9.04 11.82
CA HIS A 39 23.66 9.41 12.37
C HIS A 39 24.85 8.87 11.56
N HIS A 40 24.81 7.60 11.16
CA HIS A 40 25.90 6.99 10.40
C HIS A 40 25.90 7.33 8.92
N LEU A 41 24.72 7.65 8.38
CA LEU A 41 24.52 7.90 6.96
C LEU A 41 24.52 9.39 6.60
N GLN A 42 24.62 10.31 7.57
CA GLN A 42 24.62 11.77 7.35
C GLN A 42 25.65 12.27 6.33
N ALA A 43 26.76 11.54 6.14
CA ALA A 43 27.80 11.90 5.17
C ALA A 43 27.43 11.55 3.71
N TYR A 44 26.33 10.83 3.51
CA TYR A 44 25.89 10.32 2.22
C TYR A 44 24.52 10.90 1.85
N ASP A 45 24.31 11.16 0.57
CA ASP A 45 23.00 11.56 0.03
C ASP A 45 22.09 10.32 -0.11
N ILE A 46 21.51 9.91 1.03
CA ILE A 46 20.64 8.73 1.14
C ILE A 46 19.22 9.16 1.48
N THR A 47 18.27 8.64 0.72
CA THR A 47 16.83 8.78 1.01
C THR A 47 16.32 7.49 1.64
N LEU A 48 15.82 7.59 2.87
CA LEU A 48 15.15 6.50 3.57
C LEU A 48 13.66 6.53 3.25
N ILE A 49 13.12 5.40 2.81
CA ILE A 49 11.69 5.22 2.55
C ILE A 49 11.18 4.11 3.47
N ILE A 50 10.23 4.44 4.32
CA ILE A 50 9.59 3.48 5.23
C ILE A 50 8.16 3.25 4.75
N ALA A 51 7.85 1.99 4.45
CA ALA A 51 6.54 1.55 4.02
C ALA A 51 5.96 0.55 5.03
N GLY A 52 4.64 0.58 5.22
CA GLY A 52 3.93 -0.33 6.11
C GLY A 52 2.43 -0.14 6.00
N THR A 53 1.67 -1.12 6.47
CA THR A 53 0.19 -1.08 6.36
C THR A 53 -0.42 -0.05 7.29
N GLU A 54 0.05 0.01 8.54
CA GLU A 54 -0.40 1.00 9.53
C GLU A 54 0.74 1.32 10.49
N ILE A 55 1.53 2.36 10.19
CA ILE A 55 2.62 2.80 11.07
C ILE A 55 2.04 3.83 12.06
N PRO A 56 2.03 3.55 13.37
CA PRO A 56 1.42 4.45 14.35
C PRO A 56 2.20 5.77 14.49
N ARG A 57 1.64 6.85 13.94
CA ARG A 57 2.24 8.20 13.96
C ARG A 57 2.61 8.71 15.35
N LYS A 58 1.88 8.27 16.39
CA LYS A 58 2.10 8.68 17.78
C LYS A 58 3.55 8.53 18.26
N HIS A 59 4.31 7.57 17.71
CA HIS A 59 5.71 7.35 18.07
C HIS A 59 6.70 8.30 17.36
N PHE A 60 6.23 9.08 16.38
CA PHE A 60 7.04 9.87 15.48
C PHE A 60 6.57 11.34 15.39
N ASN A 61 5.90 11.83 16.43
CA ASN A 61 5.35 13.20 16.47
C ASN A 61 6.35 14.26 16.97
N SER A 62 7.58 13.90 17.31
CA SER A 62 8.60 14.84 17.80
C SER A 62 9.35 15.54 16.65
N ASP A 63 9.98 16.69 16.96
CA ASP A 63 10.77 17.49 16.00
C ASP A 63 11.91 16.71 15.33
N GLN A 64 12.38 15.64 15.96
CA GLN A 64 13.38 14.71 15.40
C GLN A 64 12.93 14.15 14.03
N TRP A 65 11.63 13.94 13.84
CA TRP A 65 11.07 13.32 12.63
C TRP A 65 10.57 14.35 11.62
N SER A 66 10.83 15.64 11.83
CA SER A 66 10.36 16.73 10.97
C SER A 66 10.85 16.63 9.51
N ASN A 67 11.99 15.95 9.30
CA ASN A 67 12.53 15.69 7.98
C ASN A 67 11.80 14.56 7.22
N TYR A 68 10.93 13.79 7.89
CA TYR A 68 10.14 12.75 7.25
C TYR A 68 8.83 13.30 6.73
N GLN A 69 8.56 13.02 5.46
CA GLN A 69 7.25 13.26 4.87
C GLN A 69 6.36 12.02 5.06
N TRP A 70 5.22 12.21 5.73
CA TRP A 70 4.20 11.18 5.83
C TRP A 70 3.38 11.10 4.55
N CYS A 71 3.37 9.94 3.90
CA CYS A 71 2.55 9.66 2.74
C CYS A 71 1.65 8.45 3.01
N SER A 72 0.33 8.61 2.85
CA SER A 72 -0.67 7.55 2.95
C SER A 72 -1.44 7.33 1.65
N ASP A 73 -1.10 8.06 0.58
CA ASP A 73 -1.73 7.98 -0.74
C ASP A 73 -1.26 6.74 -1.51
N SER A 74 -1.47 5.56 -0.91
CA SER A 74 -1.17 4.26 -1.52
C SER A 74 -2.15 3.86 -2.62
N GLY A 75 -3.07 4.75 -3.01
CA GLY A 75 -4.07 4.48 -4.05
C GLY A 75 -5.15 3.52 -3.56
N ASP A 76 -5.67 3.76 -2.36
CA ASP A 76 -6.89 3.11 -1.88
C ASP A 76 -8.00 3.31 -2.93
N PHE A 77 -8.55 2.19 -3.43
CA PHE A 77 -9.72 2.18 -4.29
C PHE A 77 -10.98 2.36 -3.45
N SER A 78 -11.03 3.38 -2.60
CA SER A 78 -12.19 3.77 -1.79
C SER A 78 -13.07 4.81 -2.49
N ILE A 79 -12.68 5.24 -3.68
CA ILE A 79 -13.51 6.05 -4.58
C ILE A 79 -13.75 5.24 -5.86
N PRO A 80 -15.02 5.04 -6.29
CA PRO A 80 -15.34 4.22 -7.47
C PRO A 80 -14.62 4.72 -8.73
N GLU A 81 -14.54 6.05 -8.87
CA GLU A 81 -13.91 6.68 -10.02
C GLU A 81 -12.39 6.42 -10.08
N ILE A 82 -11.70 6.34 -8.94
CA ILE A 82 -10.28 5.98 -8.90
C ILE A 82 -10.09 4.55 -9.37
N GLN A 83 -10.94 3.62 -8.93
CA GLN A 83 -10.89 2.22 -9.38
C GLN A 83 -11.17 2.13 -10.89
N ARG A 84 -12.17 2.86 -11.41
CA ARG A 84 -12.48 2.90 -12.84
C ARG A 84 -11.33 3.45 -13.68
N GLN A 85 -10.71 4.55 -13.24
CA GLN A 85 -9.53 5.13 -13.89
C GLN A 85 -8.33 4.19 -13.87
N TYR A 86 -8.22 3.32 -12.86
CA TYR A 86 -7.22 2.27 -12.87
C TYR A 86 -7.57 1.17 -13.87
N ILE A 87 -8.80 0.67 -13.86
CA ILE A 87 -9.27 -0.40 -14.77
C ILE A 87 -9.18 0.03 -16.24
N SER A 88 -9.49 1.30 -16.56
CA SER A 88 -9.47 1.84 -17.92
C SER A 88 -8.10 1.85 -18.58
N LYS A 89 -7.01 1.73 -17.79
CA LYS A 89 -5.65 1.60 -18.32
C LYS A 89 -5.38 0.23 -18.95
N PHE A 90 -6.17 -0.77 -18.61
CA PHE A 90 -5.97 -2.16 -19.01
C PHE A 90 -7.09 -2.67 -19.90
N LEU A 91 -8.33 -2.21 -19.68
CA LEU A 91 -9.49 -2.63 -20.48
C LEU A 91 -9.76 -1.61 -21.59
N PRO A 92 -10.02 -2.07 -22.84
CA PRO A 92 -10.42 -1.19 -23.92
C PRO A 92 -11.71 -0.42 -23.57
N LEU A 93 -11.75 0.88 -23.87
CA LEU A 93 -12.95 1.72 -23.72
C LEU A 93 -14.17 1.10 -24.42
N SER A 94 -13.96 0.51 -25.60
CA SER A 94 -15.01 -0.17 -26.36
C SER A 94 -15.65 -1.35 -25.63
N MET A 95 -14.92 -2.01 -24.73
CA MET A 95 -15.43 -3.09 -23.88
C MET A 95 -16.11 -2.52 -22.64
N MET A 96 -15.50 -1.50 -22.02
CA MET A 96 -16.00 -0.89 -20.79
C MET A 96 -17.33 -0.14 -20.94
N SER A 97 -17.58 0.44 -22.13
CA SER A 97 -18.84 1.16 -22.43
C SER A 97 -20.01 0.25 -22.81
N THR A 98 -19.82 -1.08 -22.81
CA THR A 98 -20.92 -2.03 -23.00
C THR A 98 -21.68 -2.26 -21.69
N PRO A 99 -22.97 -2.63 -21.72
CA PRO A 99 -23.72 -2.97 -20.50
C PRO A 99 -23.04 -4.04 -19.63
N ALA A 100 -22.41 -5.04 -20.27
CA ALA A 100 -21.63 -6.05 -19.58
C ALA A 100 -20.35 -5.48 -18.93
N GLY A 101 -19.67 -4.56 -19.60
CA GLY A 101 -18.50 -3.85 -19.07
C GLY A 101 -18.83 -2.92 -17.92
N GLU A 102 -19.98 -2.24 -17.94
CA GLU A 102 -20.47 -1.43 -16.83
C GLU A 102 -20.82 -2.29 -15.62
N GLU A 103 -21.51 -3.41 -15.83
CA GLU A 103 -21.83 -4.38 -14.76
C GLU A 103 -20.55 -4.98 -14.16
N LEU A 104 -19.57 -5.31 -15.00
CA LEU A 104 -18.26 -5.79 -14.55
C LEU A 104 -17.58 -4.75 -13.64
N GLN A 105 -17.56 -3.47 -14.03
CA GLN A 105 -17.00 -2.40 -13.21
C GLN A 105 -17.75 -2.22 -11.89
N LEU A 106 -19.09 -2.31 -11.91
CA LEU A 106 -19.91 -2.23 -10.72
C LEU A 106 -19.60 -3.39 -9.76
N CYS A 107 -19.46 -4.61 -10.27
CA CYS A 107 -19.08 -5.77 -9.49
C CYS A 107 -17.66 -5.62 -8.93
N LEU A 108 -16.66 -5.29 -9.74
CA LEU A 108 -15.30 -5.05 -9.27
C LEU A 108 -15.25 -4.03 -8.14
N TRP A 109 -16.08 -2.99 -8.23
CA TRP A 109 -16.24 -2.01 -7.18
C TRP A 109 -16.85 -2.61 -5.91
N ARG A 110 -17.99 -3.28 -6.03
CA ARG A 110 -18.71 -3.86 -4.90
C ARG A 110 -17.86 -4.87 -4.11
N TRP A 111 -17.10 -5.71 -4.81
CA TRP A 111 -16.34 -6.81 -4.22
C TRP A 111 -14.93 -6.41 -3.79
N PHE A 112 -14.31 -5.43 -4.45
CA PHE A 112 -12.91 -5.05 -4.22
C PHE A 112 -12.72 -3.60 -3.78
N HIS A 113 -13.78 -2.97 -3.28
CA HIS A 113 -13.71 -1.67 -2.61
C HIS A 113 -12.54 -1.61 -1.62
N GLY A 114 -11.66 -0.64 -1.81
CA GLY A 114 -10.46 -0.36 -1.04
C GLY A 114 -9.36 -1.41 -1.10
N ARG A 115 -9.51 -2.42 -1.96
CA ARG A 115 -8.57 -3.54 -2.10
C ARG A 115 -7.90 -3.50 -3.46
N HIS A 116 -7.02 -2.52 -3.65
CA HIS A 116 -6.29 -2.31 -4.92
C HIS A 116 -5.56 -3.57 -5.39
N ARG A 117 -4.94 -4.34 -4.47
CA ARG A 117 -4.25 -5.60 -4.80
C ARG A 117 -5.18 -6.65 -5.40
N LEU A 118 -6.40 -6.78 -4.87
CA LEU A 118 -7.39 -7.73 -5.41
C LEU A 118 -7.89 -7.27 -6.78
N THR A 119 -8.19 -5.98 -6.92
CA THR A 119 -8.57 -5.42 -8.23
C THR A 119 -7.47 -5.66 -9.27
N ALA A 120 -6.21 -5.40 -8.94
CA ALA A 120 -5.08 -5.65 -9.84
C ALA A 120 -4.93 -7.14 -10.18
N SER A 121 -5.14 -8.04 -9.22
CA SER A 121 -5.06 -9.49 -9.43
C SER A 121 -6.15 -9.98 -10.40
N VAL A 122 -7.39 -9.51 -10.24
CA VAL A 122 -8.48 -9.86 -11.17
C VAL A 122 -8.21 -9.32 -12.57
N ILE A 123 -7.73 -8.08 -12.71
CA ILE A 123 -7.34 -7.54 -14.01
C ILE A 123 -6.22 -8.37 -14.63
N SER A 124 -5.19 -8.75 -13.86
CA SER A 124 -4.12 -9.62 -14.34
C SER A 124 -4.66 -10.95 -14.85
N GLN A 125 -5.63 -11.54 -14.16
CA GLN A 125 -6.27 -12.78 -14.59
C GLN A 125 -7.09 -12.59 -15.85
N LEU A 126 -7.88 -11.52 -15.94
CA LEU A 126 -8.64 -11.14 -17.14
C LEU A 126 -7.73 -10.98 -18.36
N LEU A 127 -6.60 -10.30 -18.20
CA LEU A 127 -5.61 -10.12 -19.25
C LEU A 127 -4.95 -11.45 -19.65
N SER A 128 -4.70 -12.33 -18.68
CA SER A 128 -4.08 -13.64 -18.93
C SER A 128 -5.01 -14.63 -19.63
N THR A 129 -6.32 -14.39 -19.60
CA THR A 129 -7.34 -15.25 -20.24
C THR A 129 -7.97 -14.60 -21.47
N ASP A 130 -7.35 -13.57 -22.06
CA ASP A 130 -7.90 -12.81 -23.20
C ASP A 130 -9.35 -12.36 -22.98
N PHE A 131 -9.69 -12.00 -21.73
CA PHE A 131 -11.03 -11.61 -21.32
C PHE A 131 -12.10 -12.69 -21.52
N GLN A 132 -11.72 -13.97 -21.55
CA GLN A 132 -12.70 -15.04 -21.62
C GLN A 132 -13.51 -15.13 -20.31
N SER A 133 -14.83 -14.97 -20.44
CA SER A 133 -15.81 -15.05 -19.36
C SER A 133 -15.48 -14.18 -18.12
N PRO A 134 -15.44 -12.84 -18.26
CA PRO A 134 -14.96 -11.95 -17.21
C PRO A 134 -15.82 -11.98 -15.94
N HIS A 135 -17.13 -12.25 -16.08
CA HIS A 135 -18.06 -12.36 -14.95
C HIS A 135 -17.86 -13.65 -14.13
N ARG A 136 -17.37 -14.75 -14.73
CA ARG A 136 -17.11 -16.01 -14.01
C ARG A 136 -16.02 -15.88 -12.96
N LEU A 137 -15.10 -14.92 -13.11
CA LEU A 137 -14.08 -14.61 -12.10
C LEU A 137 -14.67 -13.92 -10.86
N LEU A 138 -15.93 -13.49 -10.93
CA LEU A 138 -16.66 -12.75 -9.91
C LEU A 138 -17.89 -13.52 -9.40
N ASP A 139 -18.17 -14.70 -9.95
CA ASP A 139 -19.19 -15.63 -9.46
C ASP A 139 -18.64 -16.34 -8.21
N PHE A 140 -18.86 -15.73 -7.04
CA PHE A 140 -18.64 -16.34 -5.72
C PHE A 140 -19.97 -16.60 -5.02
#